data_AF-A0A1V4V624-F1
#
_entry.id   AF-A0A1V4V624-F1
#
_cell.length_a   1.000
_cell.length_b   1.000
_cell.length_c   1.000
_cell.angle_alpha   90.00
_cell.angle_beta   90.00
_cell.angle_gamma   90.00
#
_symmetry.space_group_name_H-M   'P 1'
#
loop_
_entity.id
_entity.type
_entity.pdbx_description
1 polymer ?
#
loop_
_entity_poly.entity_id
_entity_poly.type
_entity_poly.pdbx_seq_one_letter_code
_entity_poly.pdbx_strand_id
1 'polypeptide(L)'
;MVTRKTEFGEASGATSARGYDYQLLVGAYYLVVDEVREVEYEVDGEDITIINEEPNRLSVVYIQAKYLDYGSFTLANYAANVFPQFWTAFETAVKEHTDKSIGCILVTNASWDRNLKMFIESCNDLKRGLTLSEIERNMPKTAIKSYQKMRKGKEKDIFQRLLFGLDVNYSWTESMLRDGIINYMQKCQIPEPNKKLGLIKNYILEVGQGLITRRKIEDIIECQLKPISTSSIRAPVEGDVKRSLELLAEKRSRLDLRSEYPDSESVYRDMTMGLRDAGDVIKSGILSKGGTSSITSEYANIVDSDVEKAHENAQSIARLKKELWIQQKEFEQRLTSIERIANEFEYSL
;
A
#
# COMPACT_ATOMS: atom_id res chain seq x y z
N MET A 1 -34.65 14.94 24.57
CA MET A 1 -34.11 13.56 24.50
C MET A 1 -35.12 12.75 23.70
N VAL A 2 -34.89 12.58 22.40
CA VAL A 2 -35.83 11.87 21.51
C VAL A 2 -35.16 10.58 21.10
N THR A 3 -35.58 9.49 21.72
CA THR A 3 -35.20 8.13 21.36
C THR A 3 -35.90 7.77 20.05
N ARG A 4 -35.20 7.88 18.91
CA ARG A 4 -35.68 7.29 17.66
C ARG A 4 -35.29 5.81 17.68
N LYS A 5 -36.26 4.96 18.00
CA LYS A 5 -36.28 3.57 17.52
C LYS A 5 -36.43 3.64 16.00
N THR A 6 -35.38 3.29 15.27
CA THR A 6 -35.50 2.93 13.85
C THR A 6 -35.78 1.43 13.79
N GLU A 7 -36.98 1.11 13.32
CA GLU A 7 -37.42 -0.24 13.02
C GLU A 7 -36.56 -0.79 11.88
N PHE A 8 -35.88 -1.92 12.14
CA PHE A 8 -35.15 -2.66 11.13
C PHE A 8 -36.15 -3.24 10.12
N GLY A 9 -35.96 -2.89 8.85
CA GLY A 9 -36.62 -3.57 7.75
C GLY A 9 -36.19 -5.03 7.72
N GLU A 10 -37.17 -5.93 7.80
CA GLU A 10 -37.02 -7.38 7.66
C GLU A 10 -36.47 -7.73 6.26
N ALA A 11 -35.14 -7.75 6.11
CA ALA A 11 -34.50 -8.37 4.96
C ALA A 11 -33.28 -9.19 5.44
N SER A 12 -33.50 -10.50 5.57
CA SER A 12 -32.50 -11.57 5.67
C SER A 12 -31.77 -11.78 7.01
N GLY A 13 -32.44 -12.43 7.97
CA GLY A 13 -31.89 -12.74 9.30
C GLY A 13 -30.70 -13.73 9.34
N ALA A 14 -30.37 -14.43 8.26
CA ALA A 14 -29.22 -15.35 8.20
C ALA A 14 -27.99 -14.74 7.50
N THR A 15 -28.24 -13.88 6.52
CA THR A 15 -27.22 -13.22 5.68
C THR A 15 -26.59 -12.05 6.43
N SER A 16 -27.43 -11.25 7.10
CA SER A 16 -26.97 -10.21 8.04
C SER A 16 -26.08 -10.80 9.14
N ALA A 17 -26.50 -11.92 9.76
CA ALA A 17 -25.75 -12.56 10.84
C ALA A 17 -24.31 -12.98 10.46
N ARG A 18 -24.09 -13.44 9.22
CA ARG A 18 -22.73 -13.79 8.72
C ARG A 18 -21.89 -12.55 8.42
N GLY A 19 -22.48 -11.54 7.77
CA GLY A 19 -21.79 -10.27 7.50
C GLY A 19 -21.31 -9.58 8.79
N TYR A 20 -22.15 -9.59 9.83
CA TYR A 20 -21.77 -9.10 11.15
C TYR A 20 -20.65 -9.93 11.79
N ASP A 21 -20.68 -11.27 11.67
CA ASP A 21 -19.62 -12.13 12.22
C ASP A 21 -18.26 -11.84 11.60
N TYR A 22 -18.22 -11.68 10.27
CA TYR A 22 -17.01 -11.32 9.53
C TYR A 22 -16.40 -10.02 10.04
N GLN A 23 -17.23 -9.00 10.26
CA GLN A 23 -16.78 -7.70 10.73
C GLN A 23 -16.28 -7.73 12.17
N LEU A 24 -16.94 -8.47 13.05
CA LEU A 24 -16.46 -8.72 14.41
C LEU A 24 -15.09 -9.39 14.37
N LEU A 25 -14.89 -10.36 13.47
CA LEU A 25 -13.59 -11.02 13.27
C LEU A 25 -12.52 -10.06 12.73
N VAL A 26 -12.85 -9.19 11.77
CA VAL A 26 -11.89 -8.19 11.26
C VAL A 26 -11.43 -7.27 12.38
N GLY A 27 -12.35 -6.67 13.14
CA GLY A 27 -11.91 -5.75 14.19
C GLY A 27 -11.25 -6.45 15.38
N ALA A 28 -11.65 -7.68 15.72
CA ALA A 28 -10.89 -8.51 16.65
C ALA A 28 -9.47 -8.81 16.15
N TYR A 29 -9.30 -9.05 14.84
CA TYR A 29 -7.98 -9.26 14.24
C TYR A 29 -7.09 -8.03 14.39
N TYR A 30 -7.58 -6.82 14.12
CA TYR A 30 -6.77 -5.61 14.30
C TYR A 30 -6.39 -5.38 15.76
N LEU A 31 -7.32 -5.59 16.70
CA LEU A 31 -7.07 -5.43 18.14
C LEU A 31 -6.13 -6.49 18.71
N VAL A 32 -6.13 -7.71 18.18
CA VAL A 32 -5.37 -8.85 18.70
C VAL A 32 -4.06 -9.06 17.96
N VAL A 33 -4.08 -9.12 16.63
CA VAL A 33 -2.96 -9.56 15.79
C VAL A 33 -2.11 -8.40 15.27
N ASP A 34 -2.71 -7.35 14.70
CA ASP A 34 -1.98 -6.19 14.14
C ASP A 34 -1.51 -5.19 15.19
N GLU A 35 -1.68 -5.53 16.47
CA GLU A 35 -1.23 -4.74 17.63
C GLU A 35 -1.76 -3.30 17.65
N VAL A 36 -2.93 -3.08 17.03
CA VAL A 36 -3.64 -1.81 17.12
C VAL A 36 -4.10 -1.59 18.55
N ARG A 37 -3.77 -0.41 19.10
CA ARG A 37 -4.08 -0.09 20.50
C ARG A 37 -5.56 0.18 20.71
N GLU A 38 -6.21 0.83 19.75
CA GLU A 38 -7.63 1.15 19.84
C GLU A 38 -8.30 1.19 18.48
N VAL A 39 -9.59 0.87 18.51
CA VAL A 39 -10.49 0.80 17.37
C VAL A 39 -11.76 1.51 17.82
N GLU A 40 -12.10 2.61 17.16
CA GLU A 40 -13.45 3.15 17.25
C GLU A 40 -14.36 2.36 16.32
N TYR A 41 -15.43 1.78 16.87
CA TYR A 41 -16.47 1.10 16.11
C TYR A 41 -17.61 2.06 15.80
N GLU A 42 -17.93 2.26 14.53
CA GLU A 42 -19.18 2.89 14.10
C GLU A 42 -20.11 1.82 13.53
N VAL A 43 -21.36 1.77 13.98
CA VAL A 43 -22.38 0.89 13.41
C VAL A 43 -23.46 1.75 12.78
N ASP A 44 -23.38 1.89 11.46
CA ASP A 44 -24.39 2.55 10.64
C ASP A 44 -24.84 1.61 9.51
N GLY A 45 -25.23 0.38 9.91
CA GLY A 45 -25.70 -0.70 9.05
C GLY A 45 -24.56 -1.46 8.36
N GLU A 46 -24.39 -2.75 8.67
CA GLU A 46 -23.47 -3.71 8.04
C GLU A 46 -22.07 -3.20 7.66
N ASP A 47 -21.58 -2.09 8.21
CA ASP A 47 -20.37 -1.42 7.80
C ASP A 47 -19.65 -0.94 9.05
N ILE A 48 -18.51 -1.55 9.35
CA ILE A 48 -17.67 -1.14 10.48
C ILE A 48 -16.55 -0.26 9.94
N THR A 49 -16.55 1.01 10.35
CA THR A 49 -15.37 1.86 10.31
C THR A 49 -14.53 1.54 11.54
N ILE A 50 -13.26 1.18 11.36
CA ILE A 50 -12.26 1.13 12.44
C ILE A 50 -11.37 2.35 12.28
N ILE A 51 -11.32 3.20 13.30
CA ILE A 51 -10.34 4.29 13.38
C ILE A 51 -9.20 3.84 14.29
N ASN A 52 -8.00 3.74 13.73
CA ASN A 52 -6.78 3.58 14.52
C ASN A 52 -6.21 4.98 14.79
N GLU A 53 -6.48 5.52 15.97
CA GLU A 53 -5.81 6.70 16.47
C GLU A 53 -4.72 6.29 17.47
N GLU A 54 -3.47 6.69 17.22
CA GLU A 54 -2.48 6.72 18.29
C GLU A 54 -2.28 8.18 18.72
N PRO A 55 -2.26 8.47 20.04
CA PRO A 55 -1.96 9.82 20.56
C PRO A 55 -0.58 10.37 20.13
N ASN A 56 0.35 9.49 19.74
CA ASN A 56 1.73 9.82 19.41
C ASN A 56 2.15 9.44 17.97
N ARG A 57 1.22 9.01 17.09
CA ARG A 57 1.58 8.73 15.68
C ARG A 57 1.11 9.78 14.71
N LEU A 58 1.93 9.86 13.66
CA LEU A 58 1.77 10.64 12.45
C LEU A 58 0.66 10.08 11.53
N SER A 59 -0.29 9.25 12.00
CA SER A 59 -1.28 8.62 11.10
C SER A 59 -2.65 8.32 11.73
N VAL A 60 -3.71 8.43 10.92
CA VAL A 60 -5.08 7.96 11.17
C VAL A 60 -5.46 7.00 10.06
N VAL A 61 -6.07 5.85 10.39
CA VAL A 61 -6.46 4.85 9.40
C VAL A 61 -7.93 4.47 9.57
N TYR A 62 -8.69 4.55 8.47
CA TYR A 62 -10.08 4.14 8.37
C TYR A 62 -10.19 2.79 7.69
N ILE A 63 -10.63 1.76 8.40
CA ILE A 63 -10.83 0.43 7.82
C ILE A 63 -12.31 0.19 7.59
N GLN A 64 -12.69 -0.25 6.39
CA GLN A 64 -14.05 -0.67 6.04
C GLN A 64 -14.07 -2.17 5.76
N ALA A 65 -14.86 -2.93 6.50
CA ALA A 65 -14.97 -4.39 6.34
C ALA A 65 -16.26 -4.79 5.63
N LYS A 66 -16.16 -5.39 4.43
CA LYS A 66 -17.30 -5.77 3.59
C LYS A 66 -17.32 -7.28 3.32
N TYR A 67 -18.40 -7.93 3.73
CA TYR A 67 -18.64 -9.34 3.48
C TYR A 67 -19.57 -9.54 2.27
N LEU A 68 -19.26 -10.51 1.42
CA LEU A 68 -20.08 -10.93 0.28
C LEU A 68 -20.26 -12.45 0.32
N ASP A 69 -21.51 -12.91 0.26
CA ASP A 69 -21.81 -14.35 0.21
C ASP A 69 -21.41 -15.00 -1.11
N TYR A 70 -21.51 -14.27 -2.21
CA TYR A 70 -21.24 -14.80 -3.54
C TYR A 70 -20.70 -13.74 -4.49
N GLY A 71 -19.93 -14.20 -5.47
CA GLY A 71 -19.40 -13.36 -6.54
C GLY A 71 -18.11 -12.63 -6.17
N SER A 72 -17.84 -11.57 -6.92
CA SER A 72 -16.65 -10.74 -6.75
C SER A 72 -17.06 -9.31 -6.40
N PHE A 73 -16.19 -8.63 -5.65
CA PHE A 73 -16.37 -7.22 -5.37
C PHE A 73 -16.03 -6.42 -6.63
N THR A 74 -17.00 -5.67 -7.14
CA THR A 74 -16.86 -4.90 -8.39
C THR A 74 -16.49 -3.45 -8.11
N LEU A 75 -15.88 -2.79 -9.09
CA LEU A 75 -15.61 -1.35 -9.00
C LEU A 75 -16.90 -0.52 -8.82
N ALA A 76 -18.02 -0.99 -9.37
CA ALA A 76 -19.31 -0.33 -9.20
C ALA A 76 -19.80 -0.42 -7.75
N ASN A 77 -19.67 -1.59 -7.12
CA ASN A 77 -20.02 -1.79 -5.70
C ASN A 77 -19.11 -0.96 -4.79
N TYR A 78 -17.81 -0.95 -5.06
CA TYR A 78 -16.87 -0.07 -4.35
C TYR A 78 -17.27 1.40 -4.45
N ALA A 79 -17.53 1.89 -5.67
CA ALA A 79 -17.89 3.29 -5.91
C ALA A 79 -19.22 3.71 -5.28
N ALA A 80 -20.17 2.78 -5.12
CA ALA A 80 -21.47 3.03 -4.53
C ALA A 80 -21.48 2.90 -3.00
N ASN A 81 -20.80 1.89 -2.45
CA ASN A 81 -21.02 1.44 -1.07
C ASN A 81 -19.80 1.61 -0.16
N VAL A 82 -18.61 1.91 -0.70
CA VAL A 82 -17.37 2.05 0.10
C VAL A 82 -16.78 3.44 -0.07
N PHE A 83 -16.61 3.86 -1.33
CA PHE A 83 -15.97 5.14 -1.64
C PHE A 83 -16.64 6.35 -0.97
N PRO A 84 -17.98 6.49 -0.91
CA PRO A 84 -18.60 7.63 -0.23
C PRO A 84 -18.28 7.69 1.26
N GLN A 85 -18.19 6.53 1.94
CA GLN A 85 -17.84 6.45 3.36
C GLN A 85 -16.38 6.85 3.59
N PHE A 86 -15.46 6.29 2.79
CA PHE A 86 -14.06 6.70 2.82
C PHE A 86 -13.88 8.19 2.52
N TRP A 87 -14.63 8.73 1.56
CA TRP A 87 -14.55 10.14 1.22
C TRP A 87 -14.98 11.02 2.40
N THR A 88 -16.13 10.73 3.01
CA THR A 88 -16.63 11.48 4.16
C THR A 88 -15.65 11.41 5.34
N ALA A 89 -15.19 10.20 5.69
CA ALA A 89 -14.22 10.01 6.77
C ALA A 89 -12.90 10.75 6.50
N PHE A 90 -12.39 10.65 5.28
CA PHE A 90 -11.16 11.33 4.88
C PHE A 90 -11.30 12.86 4.89
N GLU A 91 -12.41 13.41 4.41
CA GLU A 91 -12.65 14.85 4.47
C GLU A 91 -12.73 15.39 5.90
N THR A 92 -13.32 14.63 6.82
CA THR A 92 -13.33 14.95 8.25
C THR A 92 -11.91 14.91 8.81
N ALA A 93 -11.18 13.82 8.55
CA ALA A 93 -9.81 13.63 9.03
C ALA A 93 -8.85 14.72 8.55
N VAL A 94 -8.94 15.14 7.29
CA VAL A 94 -8.07 16.21 6.75
C VAL A 94 -8.30 17.55 7.47
N LYS A 95 -9.52 17.80 7.97
CA LYS A 95 -9.85 19.02 8.72
C LYS A 95 -9.43 18.93 10.18
N GLU A 96 -9.60 17.77 10.80
CA GLU A 96 -9.39 17.58 12.24
C GLU A 96 -7.94 17.18 12.59
N HIS A 97 -7.22 16.57 11.65
CA HIS A 97 -5.87 16.03 11.85
C HIS A 97 -4.92 16.48 10.73
N THR A 98 -4.64 17.78 10.66
CA THR A 98 -3.80 18.37 9.59
C THR A 98 -2.35 17.89 9.61
N ASP A 99 -1.88 17.39 10.75
CA ASP A 99 -0.51 16.93 11.01
C ASP A 99 -0.33 15.42 10.84
N LYS A 100 -1.42 14.67 10.62
CA LYS A 100 -1.40 13.22 10.46
C LYS A 100 -1.55 12.81 8.99
N SER A 101 -0.87 11.72 8.64
CA SER A 101 -1.15 10.96 7.42
C SER A 101 -2.48 10.21 7.55
N ILE A 102 -3.25 10.12 6.47
CA ILE A 102 -4.58 9.53 6.53
C ILE A 102 -4.62 8.36 5.55
N GLY A 103 -4.98 7.19 6.05
CA GLY A 103 -5.13 5.96 5.29
C GLY A 103 -6.57 5.46 5.26
N CYS A 104 -6.96 4.82 4.16
CA CYS A 104 -8.25 4.13 4.03
C CYS A 104 -7.99 2.69 3.60
N ILE A 105 -8.44 1.70 4.37
CA ILE A 105 -8.22 0.28 4.09
C ILE A 105 -9.57 -0.40 3.87
N LEU A 106 -9.77 -1.03 2.71
CA LEU A 106 -10.91 -1.92 2.51
C LEU A 106 -10.47 -3.36 2.82
N VAL A 107 -11.23 -4.06 3.67
CA VAL A 107 -11.07 -5.48 3.99
C VAL A 107 -12.28 -6.24 3.48
N THR A 108 -12.07 -7.29 2.69
CA THR A 108 -13.19 -8.09 2.16
C THR A 108 -12.83 -9.57 1.98
N ASN A 109 -13.85 -10.43 2.14
CA ASN A 109 -13.73 -11.87 1.92
C ASN A 109 -13.80 -12.26 0.44
N ALA A 110 -14.28 -11.36 -0.43
CA ALA A 110 -14.42 -11.62 -1.85
C ALA A 110 -13.16 -11.28 -2.66
N SER A 111 -12.98 -11.98 -3.77
CA SER A 111 -12.03 -11.58 -4.82
C SER A 111 -12.57 -10.37 -5.59
N TRP A 112 -11.70 -9.74 -6.38
CA TRP A 112 -12.07 -8.54 -7.14
C TRP A 112 -12.38 -8.86 -8.59
N ASP A 113 -13.28 -8.07 -9.17
CA ASP A 113 -13.39 -8.00 -10.61
C ASP A 113 -12.15 -7.31 -11.23
N ARG A 114 -11.95 -7.52 -12.54
CA ARG A 114 -10.82 -6.94 -13.26
C ARG A 114 -10.77 -5.41 -13.16
N ASN A 115 -11.92 -4.74 -13.15
CA ASN A 115 -11.98 -3.29 -13.13
C ASN A 115 -11.53 -2.71 -11.78
N LEU A 116 -11.98 -3.32 -10.68
CA LEU A 116 -11.55 -2.92 -9.34
C LEU A 116 -10.05 -3.18 -9.18
N LYS A 117 -9.56 -4.34 -9.63
CA LYS A 117 -8.12 -4.64 -9.61
C LYS A 117 -7.29 -3.58 -10.32
N MET A 118 -7.67 -3.22 -11.55
CA MET A 118 -6.97 -2.19 -12.31
C MET A 118 -7.07 -0.80 -11.66
N PHE A 119 -8.19 -0.48 -11.02
CA PHE A 119 -8.34 0.76 -10.26
C PHE A 119 -7.42 0.79 -9.02
N ILE A 120 -7.32 -0.29 -8.27
CA ILE A 120 -6.41 -0.37 -7.11
C ILE A 120 -4.93 -0.37 -7.56
N GLU A 121 -4.58 -1.06 -8.63
CA GLU A 121 -3.25 -0.98 -9.25
C GLU A 121 -2.91 0.46 -9.63
N SER A 122 -3.86 1.17 -10.23
CA SER A 122 -3.71 2.60 -10.57
C SER A 122 -3.46 3.46 -9.31
N CYS A 123 -4.13 3.18 -8.20
CA CYS A 123 -3.88 3.87 -6.93
C CYS A 123 -2.47 3.56 -6.38
N ASN A 124 -2.00 2.32 -6.53
CA ASN A 124 -0.64 1.95 -6.15
C ASN A 124 0.44 2.59 -7.05
N ASP A 125 0.12 2.87 -8.31
CA ASP A 125 1.02 3.60 -9.19
C ASP A 125 1.17 5.09 -8.78
N LEU A 126 0.15 5.71 -8.14
CA LEU A 126 0.32 7.03 -7.49
C LEU A 126 1.41 6.97 -6.42
N LYS A 127 1.41 5.90 -5.62
CA LYS A 127 2.41 5.70 -4.55
C LYS A 127 3.83 5.53 -5.12
N ARG A 128 3.94 5.06 -6.36
CA ARG A 128 5.20 4.90 -7.10
C ARG A 128 5.65 6.16 -7.83
N GLY A 129 4.91 7.26 -7.70
CA GLY A 129 5.28 8.57 -8.24
C GLY A 129 4.62 8.94 -9.57
N LEU A 130 3.66 8.15 -10.07
CA LEU A 130 2.85 8.60 -11.21
C LEU A 130 1.90 9.72 -10.78
N THR A 131 1.65 10.66 -11.68
CA THR A 131 0.65 11.70 -11.46
C THR A 131 -0.76 11.18 -11.69
N LEU A 132 -1.74 11.82 -11.05
CA LEU A 132 -3.16 11.49 -11.25
C LEU A 132 -3.56 11.58 -12.73
N SER A 133 -2.98 12.52 -13.49
CA SER A 133 -3.28 12.71 -14.90
C SER A 133 -2.74 11.57 -15.79
N GLU A 134 -1.61 10.98 -15.43
CA GLU A 134 -1.07 9.80 -16.14
C GLU A 134 -1.92 8.56 -15.88
N ILE A 135 -2.35 8.37 -14.65
CA ILE A 135 -3.25 7.27 -14.27
C ILE A 135 -4.59 7.39 -14.99
N GLU A 136 -5.17 8.59 -15.03
CA GLU A 136 -6.44 8.84 -15.72
C GLU A 136 -6.36 8.53 -17.21
N ARG A 137 -5.20 8.79 -17.84
CA ARG A 137 -4.95 8.47 -19.26
C ARG A 137 -4.86 6.96 -19.50
N ASN A 138 -4.29 6.22 -18.55
CA ASN A 138 -4.05 4.79 -18.66
C ASN A 138 -5.21 3.93 -18.12
N MET A 139 -6.21 4.56 -17.49
CA MET A 139 -7.33 3.85 -16.90
C MET A 139 -8.24 3.22 -17.98
N PRO A 140 -8.64 1.94 -17.84
CA PRO A 140 -9.53 1.28 -18.80
C PRO A 140 -10.85 2.03 -18.98
N LYS A 141 -11.37 2.04 -20.22
CA LYS A 141 -12.71 2.59 -20.53
C LYS A 141 -13.82 1.98 -19.67
N THR A 142 -13.68 0.73 -19.24
CA THR A 142 -14.64 0.04 -18.37
C THR A 142 -14.62 0.56 -16.93
N ALA A 143 -13.49 1.07 -16.45
CA ALA A 143 -13.34 1.64 -15.11
C ALA A 143 -13.60 3.16 -15.06
N ILE A 144 -13.38 3.85 -16.19
CA ILE A 144 -13.38 5.32 -16.25
C ILE A 144 -14.71 5.94 -15.82
N LYS A 145 -15.85 5.30 -16.13
CA LYS A 145 -17.18 5.84 -15.79
C LYS A 145 -17.42 5.87 -14.27
N SER A 146 -17.06 4.80 -13.58
CA SER A 146 -17.16 4.73 -12.11
C SER A 146 -16.16 5.69 -11.47
N TYR A 147 -14.93 5.74 -11.99
CA TYR A 147 -13.92 6.68 -11.55
C TYR A 147 -14.35 8.15 -11.68
N GLN A 148 -14.87 8.55 -12.84
CA GLN A 148 -15.34 9.92 -13.08
C GLN A 148 -16.49 10.30 -12.15
N LYS A 149 -17.39 9.36 -11.84
CA LYS A 149 -18.44 9.58 -10.83
C LYS A 149 -17.83 9.79 -9.44
N MET A 150 -16.85 8.98 -9.04
CA MET A 150 -16.14 9.14 -7.76
C MET A 150 -15.44 10.50 -7.69
N ARG A 151 -14.74 10.92 -8.75
CA ARG A 151 -14.00 12.20 -8.83
C ARG A 151 -14.91 13.43 -8.91
N LYS A 152 -16.11 13.32 -9.47
CA LYS A 152 -16.98 14.47 -9.77
C LYS A 152 -17.20 15.35 -8.53
N GLY A 153 -16.91 16.64 -8.67
CA GLY A 153 -17.13 17.66 -7.63
C GLY A 153 -16.09 17.66 -6.51
N LYS A 154 -15.02 16.86 -6.59
CA LYS A 154 -13.96 16.77 -5.58
C LYS A 154 -12.72 17.52 -6.02
N GLU A 155 -12.09 18.22 -5.08
CA GLU A 155 -10.83 18.92 -5.32
C GLU A 155 -9.73 17.93 -5.68
N LYS A 156 -8.93 18.26 -6.71
CA LYS A 156 -7.94 17.34 -7.29
C LYS A 156 -6.93 16.86 -6.26
N ASP A 157 -6.40 17.77 -5.45
CA ASP A 157 -5.32 17.47 -4.52
C ASP A 157 -5.82 16.63 -3.34
N ILE A 158 -7.00 16.94 -2.80
CA ILE A 158 -7.64 16.15 -1.74
C ILE A 158 -7.99 14.75 -2.25
N PHE A 159 -8.55 14.66 -3.46
CA PHE A 159 -8.88 13.39 -4.09
C PHE A 159 -7.63 12.53 -4.34
N GLN A 160 -6.55 13.14 -4.84
CA GLN A 160 -5.28 12.45 -5.04
C GLN A 160 -4.70 11.95 -3.70
N ARG A 161 -4.78 12.74 -2.63
CA ARG A 161 -4.32 12.31 -1.30
C ARG A 161 -5.11 11.12 -0.77
N LEU A 162 -6.44 11.09 -0.96
CA LEU A 162 -7.26 9.92 -0.59
C LEU A 162 -6.83 8.67 -1.37
N LEU A 163 -6.67 8.78 -2.70
CA LEU A 163 -6.25 7.65 -3.52
C LEU A 163 -4.84 7.15 -3.17
N PHE A 164 -3.95 8.07 -2.79
CA PHE A 164 -2.61 7.73 -2.30
C PHE A 164 -2.66 6.98 -0.97
N GLY A 165 -3.57 7.37 -0.07
CA GLY A 165 -3.79 6.71 1.23
C GLY A 165 -4.63 5.42 1.16
N LEU A 166 -5.14 5.04 -0.01
CA LEU A 166 -5.97 3.86 -0.19
C LEU A 166 -5.13 2.58 -0.18
N ASP A 167 -5.49 1.63 0.68
CA ASP A 167 -4.99 0.27 0.67
C ASP A 167 -6.16 -0.72 0.66
N VAL A 168 -5.93 -1.94 0.19
CA VAL A 168 -6.99 -2.95 0.15
C VAL A 168 -6.46 -4.35 0.45
N ASN A 169 -6.99 -4.93 1.51
CA ASN A 169 -6.77 -6.32 1.90
C ASN A 169 -7.93 -7.18 1.38
N TYR A 170 -7.63 -8.15 0.51
CA TYR A 170 -8.64 -8.96 -0.14
C TYR A 170 -8.51 -10.44 0.16
N SER A 171 -9.64 -11.13 0.01
CA SER A 171 -9.78 -12.57 0.19
C SER A 171 -9.42 -13.08 1.58
N TRP A 172 -9.54 -12.22 2.60
CA TRP A 172 -9.49 -12.64 3.99
C TRP A 172 -10.81 -13.32 4.31
N THR A 173 -10.80 -14.66 4.35
CA THR A 173 -11.98 -15.43 4.73
C THR A 173 -12.18 -15.38 6.25
N GLU A 174 -13.39 -15.66 6.72
CA GLU A 174 -13.67 -15.81 8.17
C GLU A 174 -12.75 -16.82 8.83
N SER A 175 -12.45 -17.95 8.16
CA SER A 175 -11.52 -18.96 8.67
C SER A 175 -10.12 -18.37 8.82
N MET A 176 -9.62 -17.66 7.81
CA MET A 176 -8.28 -17.06 7.87
C MET A 176 -8.16 -16.05 9.01
N LEU A 177 -9.17 -15.20 9.20
CA LEU A 177 -9.23 -14.25 10.30
C LEU A 177 -9.25 -14.96 11.64
N ARG A 178 -10.17 -15.93 11.80
CA ARG A 178 -10.30 -16.73 13.02
C ARG A 178 -9.00 -17.45 13.34
N ASP A 179 -8.46 -18.20 12.40
CA ASP A 179 -7.23 -18.98 12.56
C ASP A 179 -6.04 -18.06 12.87
N GLY A 180 -5.95 -16.90 12.22
CA GLY A 180 -4.95 -15.88 12.52
C GLY A 180 -5.01 -15.40 13.98
N ILE A 181 -6.20 -15.07 14.47
CA ILE A 181 -6.42 -14.65 15.85
C ILE A 181 -6.08 -15.78 16.83
N ILE A 182 -6.59 -16.99 16.58
CA ILE A 182 -6.35 -18.16 17.44
C ILE A 182 -4.86 -18.48 17.51
N ASN A 183 -4.16 -18.51 16.37
CA ASN A 183 -2.73 -18.76 16.30
C ASN A 183 -1.94 -17.68 17.07
N TYR A 184 -2.34 -16.41 16.97
CA TYR A 184 -1.69 -15.35 17.73
C TYR A 184 -1.93 -15.50 19.25
N MET A 185 -3.16 -15.79 19.66
CA MET A 185 -3.48 -16.04 21.07
C MET A 185 -2.72 -17.24 21.63
N GLN A 186 -2.54 -18.31 20.84
CA GLN A 186 -1.72 -19.46 21.21
C GLN A 186 -0.25 -19.07 21.42
N LYS A 187 0.31 -18.19 20.56
CA LYS A 187 1.67 -17.64 20.77
C LYS A 187 1.78 -16.80 22.05
N CYS A 188 0.67 -16.19 22.49
CA CYS A 188 0.58 -15.49 23.78
C CYS A 188 0.33 -16.45 24.97
N GLN A 189 0.27 -17.77 24.75
CA GLN A 189 -0.11 -18.79 25.74
C GLN A 189 -1.47 -18.56 26.40
N ILE A 190 -2.42 -17.99 25.66
CA ILE A 190 -3.78 -17.80 26.16
C ILE A 190 -4.48 -19.16 26.28
N PRO A 191 -5.04 -19.51 27.46
CA PRO A 191 -5.82 -20.73 27.63
C PRO A 191 -7.15 -20.62 26.89
N GLU A 192 -7.59 -21.74 26.28
CA GLU A 192 -8.86 -21.84 25.56
C GLU A 192 -9.11 -20.70 24.53
N PRO A 193 -8.21 -20.49 23.55
CA PRO A 193 -8.25 -19.31 22.68
C PRO A 193 -9.56 -19.16 21.88
N ASN A 194 -10.23 -20.28 21.55
CA ASN A 194 -11.55 -20.23 20.90
C ASN A 194 -12.64 -19.62 21.80
N LYS A 195 -12.62 -19.93 23.09
CA LYS A 195 -13.56 -19.38 24.07
C LYS A 195 -13.25 -17.91 24.32
N LYS A 196 -11.97 -17.54 24.42
CA LYS A 196 -11.54 -16.15 24.57
C LYS A 196 -11.90 -15.30 23.35
N LEU A 197 -11.77 -15.81 22.13
CA LEU A 197 -12.28 -15.16 20.92
C LEU A 197 -13.80 -14.93 21.00
N GLY A 198 -14.57 -15.89 21.52
CA GLY A 198 -16.01 -15.71 21.76
C GLY A 198 -16.31 -14.54 22.71
N LEU A 199 -15.55 -14.39 23.80
CA LEU A 199 -15.70 -13.26 24.73
C LEU A 199 -15.41 -11.91 24.06
N ILE A 200 -14.35 -11.84 23.24
CA ILE A 200 -14.01 -10.62 22.49
C ILE A 200 -15.14 -10.22 21.55
N LYS A 201 -15.66 -11.17 20.77
CA LYS A 201 -16.75 -10.90 19.82
C LYS A 201 -18.02 -10.43 20.52
N ASN A 202 -18.39 -11.08 21.62
CA ASN A 202 -19.54 -10.68 22.43
C ASN A 202 -19.36 -9.27 22.99
N TYR A 203 -18.16 -8.94 23.48
CA TYR A 203 -17.89 -7.61 23.99
C TYR A 203 -17.99 -6.52 22.91
N ILE A 204 -17.39 -6.76 21.74
CA ILE A 204 -17.49 -5.81 20.61
C ILE A 204 -18.97 -5.61 20.22
N LEU A 205 -19.74 -6.69 20.16
CA LEU A 205 -21.17 -6.64 19.87
C LEU A 205 -21.96 -5.87 20.93
N GLU A 206 -21.66 -6.05 22.21
CA GLU A 206 -22.30 -5.35 23.33
C GLU A 206 -21.99 -3.85 23.34
N VAL A 207 -20.76 -3.47 23.00
CA VAL A 207 -20.37 -2.06 22.87
C VAL A 207 -21.20 -1.41 21.77
N GLY A 208 -21.40 -2.09 20.65
CA GLY A 208 -22.19 -1.61 19.50
C GLY A 208 -21.51 -0.45 18.78
N GLN A 209 -21.28 0.67 19.45
CA GLN A 209 -20.58 1.84 18.94
C GLN A 209 -19.61 2.40 19.98
N GLY A 210 -18.45 2.89 19.52
CA GLY A 210 -17.48 3.65 20.32
C GLY A 210 -16.11 3.00 20.45
N LEU A 211 -15.27 3.60 21.30
CA LEU A 211 -13.86 3.26 21.43
C LEU A 211 -13.61 1.95 22.20
N ILE A 212 -13.04 0.96 21.50
CA ILE A 212 -12.55 -0.30 22.05
C ILE A 212 -11.03 -0.28 22.04
N THR A 213 -10.41 -0.59 23.19
CA THR A 213 -8.94 -0.61 23.31
C THR A 213 -8.46 -2.04 23.51
N ARG A 214 -7.23 -2.33 23.06
CA ARG A 214 -6.56 -3.60 23.31
C ARG A 214 -6.50 -3.93 24.80
N ARG A 215 -6.29 -2.93 25.66
CA ARG A 215 -6.29 -3.13 27.11
C ARG A 215 -7.64 -3.64 27.63
N LYS A 216 -8.76 -3.08 27.13
CA LYS A 216 -10.11 -3.59 27.46
C LYS A 216 -10.25 -5.05 27.01
N ILE A 217 -9.73 -5.39 25.82
CA ILE A 217 -9.71 -6.77 25.33
C ILE A 217 -8.91 -7.69 26.27
N GLU A 218 -7.69 -7.29 26.66
CA GLU A 218 -6.84 -8.02 27.61
C GLU A 218 -7.53 -8.24 28.97
N ASP A 219 -8.23 -7.22 29.47
CA ASP A 219 -9.01 -7.29 30.71
C ASP A 219 -10.14 -8.33 30.59
N ILE A 220 -10.86 -8.37 29.46
CA ILE A 220 -11.96 -9.33 29.21
C ILE A 220 -11.45 -10.77 29.10
N ILE A 221 -10.31 -10.97 28.44
CA ILE A 221 -9.72 -12.30 28.30
C ILE A 221 -8.84 -12.69 29.49
N GLU A 222 -8.62 -11.79 30.44
CA GLU A 222 -7.81 -11.97 31.65
C GLU A 222 -6.36 -12.40 31.34
N CYS A 223 -5.83 -11.97 30.19
CA CYS A 223 -4.52 -12.38 29.69
C CYS A 223 -3.88 -11.24 28.89
N GLN A 224 -2.56 -11.14 28.96
CA GLN A 224 -1.83 -10.21 28.10
C GLN A 224 -1.73 -10.75 26.68
N LEU A 225 -2.03 -9.89 25.71
CA LEU A 225 -1.80 -10.17 24.30
C LEU A 225 -0.36 -9.80 23.97
N LYS A 226 0.58 -10.55 24.54
CA LYS A 226 1.99 -10.40 24.24
C LYS A 226 2.55 -11.77 23.86
N PRO A 227 2.98 -11.97 22.60
CA PRO A 227 3.57 -13.23 22.19
C PRO A 227 4.73 -13.57 23.11
N ILE A 228 4.69 -14.76 23.69
CA ILE A 228 5.84 -15.30 24.39
C ILE A 228 6.80 -15.71 23.29
N SER A 229 7.92 -15.00 23.19
CA SER A 229 8.98 -15.31 22.23
C SER A 229 9.47 -16.74 22.48
N THR A 230 8.87 -17.73 21.81
CA THR A 230 9.36 -19.12 21.78
C THR A 230 10.50 -19.30 20.80
N SER A 231 10.80 -18.27 20.01
CA SER A 231 12.17 -18.05 19.60
C SER A 231 12.96 -17.65 20.85
N SER A 232 13.82 -18.55 21.31
CA SER A 232 15.20 -18.11 21.53
C SER A 232 15.65 -17.45 20.22
N ILE A 233 15.29 -16.18 20.04
CA ILE A 233 16.23 -15.25 19.43
C ILE A 233 17.38 -15.38 20.42
N ARG A 234 18.35 -16.25 20.11
CA ARG A 234 19.67 -16.11 20.69
C ARG A 234 19.92 -14.62 20.56
N ALA A 235 20.02 -13.91 21.69
CA ALA A 235 20.61 -12.58 21.68
C ALA A 235 21.79 -12.70 20.72
N PRO A 236 21.78 -11.95 19.60
CA PRO A 236 22.65 -12.26 18.49
C PRO A 236 24.05 -12.37 19.07
N VAL A 237 24.64 -13.57 18.96
CA VAL A 237 25.93 -13.82 19.61
C VAL A 237 26.86 -12.77 19.02
N GLU A 238 27.64 -12.09 19.85
CA GLU A 238 28.52 -10.99 19.43
C GLU A 238 29.28 -11.31 18.12
N GLY A 239 29.67 -12.58 17.94
CA GLY A 239 30.28 -13.09 16.71
C GLY A 239 29.40 -13.05 15.44
N ASP A 240 28.09 -13.27 15.53
CA ASP A 240 27.16 -13.21 14.40
C ASP A 240 26.89 -11.76 13.97
N VAL A 241 26.79 -10.85 14.95
CA VAL A 241 26.69 -9.39 14.69
C VAL A 241 27.97 -8.90 14.05
N LYS A 242 29.13 -9.23 14.62
CA LYS A 242 30.45 -8.85 14.11
C LYS A 242 30.69 -9.37 12.69
N ARG A 243 30.37 -10.64 12.42
CA ARG A 243 30.48 -11.23 11.08
C ARG A 243 29.57 -10.52 10.06
N SER A 244 28.36 -10.15 10.47
CA SER A 244 27.44 -9.39 9.63
C SER A 244 27.96 -7.99 9.34
N LEU A 245 28.54 -7.31 10.34
CA LEU A 245 29.18 -6.00 10.19
C LEU A 245 30.42 -6.06 9.28
N GLU A 246 31.25 -7.10 9.40
CA GLU A 246 32.41 -7.35 8.53
C GLU A 246 31.97 -7.59 7.07
N LEU A 247 30.95 -8.42 6.85
CA LEU A 247 30.36 -8.65 5.53
C LEU A 247 29.75 -7.37 4.92
N LEU A 248 29.19 -6.49 5.76
CA LEU A 248 28.66 -5.20 5.35
C LEU A 248 29.77 -4.21 5.00
N ALA A 249 30.85 -4.17 5.77
CA ALA A 249 32.04 -3.37 5.46
C ALA A 249 32.70 -3.81 4.14
N GLU A 250 32.77 -5.12 3.89
CA GLU A 250 33.24 -5.67 2.62
C GLU A 250 32.32 -5.32 1.44
N LYS A 251 31.00 -5.36 1.62
CA LYS A 251 30.06 -4.92 0.58
C LYS A 251 30.14 -3.42 0.32
N ARG A 252 30.33 -2.61 1.36
CA ARG A 252 30.48 -1.15 1.27
C ARG A 252 31.72 -0.75 0.48
N SER A 253 32.84 -1.46 0.63
CA SER A 253 34.06 -1.17 -0.14
C SER A 253 33.93 -1.51 -1.64
N ARG A 254 33.02 -2.41 -2.00
CA ARG A 254 32.72 -2.79 -3.40
C ARG A 254 31.72 -1.85 -4.08
N LEU A 255 30.95 -1.08 -3.30
CA LEU A 255 30.03 -0.07 -3.81
C LEU A 255 30.81 1.25 -3.90
N ASP A 256 31.13 1.69 -5.12
CA ASP A 256 31.76 2.99 -5.35
C ASP A 256 30.73 4.12 -5.10
N LEU A 257 30.48 4.42 -3.83
CA LEU A 257 29.40 5.28 -3.31
C LEU A 257 29.65 6.78 -3.50
N ARG A 258 30.41 7.19 -4.53
CA ARG A 258 30.94 8.55 -4.62
C ARG A 258 30.11 9.56 -5.42
N SER A 259 28.97 9.20 -6.01
CA SER A 259 28.26 10.13 -6.90
C SER A 259 26.83 10.41 -6.49
N GLU A 260 26.53 11.70 -6.36
CA GLU A 260 25.19 12.26 -6.52
C GLU A 260 24.58 11.72 -7.83
N TYR A 261 23.31 11.33 -7.81
CA TYR A 261 22.65 10.86 -9.03
C TYR A 261 22.52 12.04 -10.00
N PRO A 262 23.18 12.00 -11.18
CA PRO A 262 22.84 12.94 -12.22
C PRO A 262 21.43 12.61 -12.70
N ASP A 263 20.59 13.64 -12.83
CA ASP A 263 19.22 13.53 -13.29
C ASP A 263 19.09 12.58 -14.49
N SER A 264 18.07 11.71 -14.47
CA SER A 264 17.77 10.80 -15.58
C SER A 264 17.69 11.51 -16.93
N GLU A 265 17.21 12.77 -16.94
CA GLU A 265 17.18 13.59 -18.15
C GLU A 265 18.57 14.04 -18.59
N SER A 266 19.48 14.37 -17.66
CA SER A 266 20.85 14.74 -18.02
C SER A 266 21.62 13.55 -18.57
N VAL A 267 21.46 12.37 -17.96
CA VAL A 267 22.07 11.12 -18.45
C VAL A 267 21.56 10.78 -19.85
N TYR A 268 20.25 10.87 -20.08
CA TYR A 268 19.66 10.64 -21.39
C TYR A 268 20.15 11.64 -22.44
N ARG A 269 20.16 12.94 -22.09
CA ARG A 269 20.62 14.02 -22.97
C ARG A 269 22.09 13.85 -23.34
N ASP A 270 22.95 13.58 -22.37
CA ASP A 270 24.40 13.43 -22.60
C ASP A 270 24.70 12.21 -23.49
N MET A 271 23.90 11.14 -23.38
CA MET A 271 24.01 9.97 -24.24
C MET A 271 23.50 10.19 -25.67
N THR A 272 22.52 11.07 -25.88
CA THR A 272 21.85 11.24 -27.18
C THR A 272 22.33 12.44 -27.99
N MET A 273 22.89 13.47 -27.35
CA MET A 273 23.29 14.73 -27.99
C MET A 273 24.29 14.52 -29.15
N GLY A 274 25.39 13.79 -28.92
CA GLY A 274 26.38 13.52 -29.97
C GLY A 274 25.91 12.54 -31.05
N LEU A 275 24.95 11.67 -30.73
CA LEU A 275 24.38 10.68 -31.65
C LEU A 275 23.49 11.34 -32.70
N ARG A 276 22.70 12.35 -32.28
CA ARG A 276 21.85 13.13 -33.18
C ARG A 276 22.67 13.94 -34.17
N ASP A 277 23.67 14.65 -33.67
CA ASP A 277 24.56 15.47 -34.49
C ASP A 277 25.32 14.60 -35.51
N ALA A 278 25.84 13.45 -35.09
CA ALA A 278 26.51 12.50 -35.98
C ALA A 278 25.56 11.93 -37.05
N GLY A 279 24.32 11.59 -36.66
CA GLY A 279 23.29 11.11 -37.57
C GLY A 279 22.96 12.13 -38.66
N ASP A 280 22.77 13.40 -38.27
CA ASP A 280 22.47 14.50 -39.19
C ASP A 280 23.63 14.77 -40.17
N VAL A 281 24.89 14.68 -39.71
CA VAL A 281 26.08 14.81 -40.58
C VAL A 281 26.16 13.65 -41.58
N ILE A 282 25.96 12.41 -41.14
CA ILE A 282 26.01 11.23 -42.01
C ILE A 282 24.90 11.30 -43.06
N LYS A 283 23.68 11.66 -42.65
CA LYS A 283 22.52 11.82 -43.54
C LYS A 283 22.78 12.89 -44.59
N SER A 284 23.29 14.04 -44.18
CA SER A 284 23.65 15.14 -45.09
C SER A 284 24.71 14.70 -46.11
N GLY A 285 25.71 13.93 -45.69
CA GLY A 285 26.76 13.39 -46.57
C GLY A 285 26.27 12.32 -47.55
N ILE A 286 25.27 11.51 -47.17
CA ILE A 286 24.62 10.53 -48.06
C ILE A 286 23.80 11.26 -49.13
N LEU A 287 23.02 12.25 -48.73
CA LEU A 287 22.17 13.03 -49.63
C LEU A 287 22.99 13.89 -50.60
N SER A 288 24.16 14.39 -50.19
CA SER A 288 25.02 15.24 -51.03
C SER A 288 25.83 14.47 -52.09
N LYS A 289 25.96 13.14 -52.00
CA LYS A 289 26.81 12.33 -52.90
C LYS A 289 26.14 11.90 -54.22
N GLY A 290 24.93 12.36 -54.52
CA GLY A 290 24.38 12.35 -55.90
C GLY A 290 24.06 10.98 -56.51
N GLY A 291 23.64 9.99 -55.72
CA GLY A 291 23.14 8.70 -56.23
C GLY A 291 21.67 8.75 -56.70
N THR A 292 21.19 7.68 -57.36
CA THR A 292 19.77 7.52 -57.71
C THR A 292 18.89 7.68 -56.47
N SER A 293 17.85 8.52 -56.58
CA SER A 293 17.07 9.03 -55.44
C SER A 293 16.47 7.96 -54.53
N SER A 294 16.20 6.75 -55.03
CA SER A 294 15.67 5.66 -54.20
C SER A 294 16.72 5.08 -53.25
N ILE A 295 17.96 4.89 -53.70
CA ILE A 295 19.03 4.27 -52.92
C ILE A 295 19.50 5.21 -51.81
N THR A 296 19.66 6.50 -52.12
CA THR A 296 20.03 7.52 -51.13
C THR A 296 18.95 7.72 -50.06
N SER A 297 17.67 7.55 -50.40
CA SER A 297 16.57 7.61 -49.43
C SER A 297 16.54 6.39 -48.49
N GLU A 298 16.86 5.21 -48.99
CA GLU A 298 16.89 3.97 -48.19
C GLU A 298 17.99 4.02 -47.12
N TYR A 299 19.20 4.47 -47.49
CA TYR A 299 20.29 4.65 -46.51
C TYR A 299 19.99 5.73 -45.47
N ALA A 300 19.33 6.83 -45.85
CA ALA A 300 18.92 7.86 -44.90
C ALA A 300 17.89 7.31 -43.88
N ASN A 301 16.95 6.47 -44.33
CA ASN A 301 15.96 5.83 -43.45
C ASN A 301 16.59 4.80 -42.50
N ILE A 302 17.64 4.10 -42.93
CA ILE A 302 18.40 3.19 -42.05
C ILE A 302 19.09 3.97 -40.94
N VAL A 303 19.69 5.12 -41.25
CA VAL A 303 20.32 6.00 -40.24
C VAL A 303 19.29 6.50 -39.23
N ASP A 304 18.11 6.95 -39.69
CA ASP A 304 17.03 7.39 -38.79
C ASP A 304 16.57 6.26 -37.85
N SER A 305 16.39 5.05 -38.39
CA SER A 305 16.00 3.86 -37.62
C SER A 305 17.03 3.47 -36.55
N ASP A 306 18.32 3.55 -36.88
CA ASP A 306 19.38 3.22 -35.93
C ASP A 306 19.56 4.30 -34.85
N VAL A 307 19.37 5.59 -35.20
CA VAL A 307 19.35 6.70 -34.24
C VAL A 307 18.18 6.56 -33.27
N GLU A 308 17.01 6.15 -33.75
CA GLU A 308 15.81 5.94 -32.92
C GLU A 308 15.99 4.75 -31.96
N LYS A 309 16.54 3.63 -32.43
CA LYS A 309 16.92 2.50 -31.55
C LYS A 309 17.94 2.91 -30.49
N ALA A 310 18.91 3.76 -30.85
CA ALA A 310 19.88 4.28 -29.91
C ALA A 310 19.22 5.18 -28.84
N HIS A 311 18.20 5.95 -29.21
CA HIS A 311 17.39 6.74 -28.27
C HIS A 311 16.60 5.83 -27.30
N GLU A 312 15.91 4.81 -27.80
CA GLU A 312 15.18 3.84 -26.96
C GLU A 312 16.12 3.16 -25.95
N ASN A 313 17.30 2.73 -26.41
CA ASN A 313 18.32 2.13 -25.55
C ASN A 313 18.85 3.13 -24.50
N ALA A 314 19.09 4.38 -24.87
CA ALA A 314 19.54 5.41 -23.94
C ALA A 314 18.47 5.71 -22.86
N GLN A 315 17.19 5.74 -23.22
CA GLN A 315 16.09 5.89 -22.24
C GLN A 315 16.03 4.70 -21.29
N SER A 316 16.17 3.47 -21.80
CA SER A 316 16.21 2.26 -21.00
C SER A 316 17.38 2.28 -20.01
N ILE A 317 18.57 2.69 -20.46
CA ILE A 317 19.77 2.83 -19.61
C ILE A 317 19.58 3.92 -18.54
N ALA A 318 19.01 5.08 -18.89
CA ALA A 318 18.73 6.15 -17.93
C ALA A 318 17.76 5.68 -16.83
N ARG A 319 16.71 4.95 -17.21
CA ARG A 319 15.75 4.33 -16.28
C ARG A 319 16.42 3.31 -15.37
N LEU A 320 17.20 2.38 -15.93
CA LEU A 320 17.92 1.37 -15.14
C LEU A 320 18.91 2.00 -14.16
N LYS A 321 19.59 3.08 -14.56
CA LYS A 321 20.46 3.84 -13.65
C LYS A 321 19.67 4.49 -12.51
N LYS A 322 18.47 4.99 -12.77
CA LYS A 322 17.57 5.54 -11.74
C LYS A 322 17.14 4.47 -10.74
N GLU A 323 16.71 3.32 -11.25
CA GLU A 323 16.31 2.16 -10.43
C GLU A 323 17.47 1.68 -9.55
N LEU A 324 18.67 1.56 -10.13
CA LEU A 324 19.88 1.18 -9.38
C LEU A 324 20.19 2.18 -8.26
N TRP A 325 20.06 3.48 -8.52
CA TRP A 325 20.28 4.51 -7.51
C TRP A 325 19.26 4.45 -6.36
N ILE A 326 17.97 4.25 -6.67
CA ILE A 326 16.93 4.06 -5.64
C ILE A 326 17.27 2.86 -4.76
N GLN A 327 17.63 1.72 -5.35
CA GLN A 327 18.03 0.53 -4.62
C GLN A 327 19.26 0.76 -3.74
N GLN A 328 20.25 1.51 -4.23
CA GLN A 328 21.42 1.90 -3.44
C GLN A 328 21.03 2.77 -2.24
N LYS A 329 20.14 3.75 -2.41
CA LYS A 329 19.65 4.61 -1.32
C LYS A 329 18.84 3.84 -0.28
N GLU A 330 17.98 2.90 -0.70
CA GLU A 330 17.28 2.02 0.22
C GLU A 330 18.25 1.13 1.00
N PHE A 331 19.30 0.63 0.34
CA PHE A 331 20.34 -0.15 1.00
C PHE A 331 21.12 0.69 2.02
N GLU A 332 21.48 1.94 1.70
CA GLU A 332 22.10 2.90 2.64
C GLU A 332 21.23 3.10 3.89
N GLN A 333 19.93 3.36 3.71
CA GLN A 333 19.01 3.56 4.83
C GLN A 333 18.92 2.33 5.74
N ARG A 334 18.86 1.13 5.15
CA ARG A 334 18.88 -0.13 5.90
C ARG A 334 20.20 -0.32 6.64
N LEU A 335 21.32 0.02 6.02
CA LEU A 335 22.66 -0.04 6.63
C LEU A 335 22.73 0.87 7.85
N THR A 336 22.33 2.14 7.72
CA THR A 336 22.29 3.09 8.84
C THR A 336 21.38 2.61 9.97
N SER A 337 20.24 1.98 9.65
CA SER A 337 19.36 1.40 10.67
C SER A 337 20.04 0.24 11.42
N ILE A 338 20.79 -0.62 10.72
CA ILE A 338 21.54 -1.72 11.34
C ILE A 338 22.68 -1.20 12.21
N GLU A 339 23.45 -0.22 11.74
CA GLU A 339 24.51 0.44 12.50
C GLU A 339 23.96 1.12 13.76
N ARG A 340 22.80 1.78 13.67
CA ARG A 340 22.13 2.37 14.83
C ARG A 340 21.76 1.31 15.86
N ILE A 341 21.17 0.20 15.43
CA ILE A 341 20.82 -0.92 16.31
C ILE A 341 22.09 -1.51 16.94
N ALA A 342 23.15 -1.72 16.16
CA ALA A 342 24.42 -2.23 16.69
C ALA A 342 25.00 -1.32 17.78
N ASN A 343 25.00 0.00 17.56
CA ASN A 343 25.42 0.99 18.55
C ASN A 343 24.55 1.02 19.82
N GLU A 344 23.22 0.86 19.69
CA GLU A 344 22.29 0.77 20.82
C GLU A 344 22.58 -0.44 21.74
N PHE A 345 23.23 -1.49 21.20
CA PHE A 345 23.64 -2.67 21.94
C PHE A 345 25.16 -2.72 22.23
N GLU A 346 25.87 -1.59 22.12
CA GLU A 346 27.33 -1.47 22.33
C GLU A 346 28.21 -2.35 21.42
N TYR A 347 27.66 -2.86 20.31
CA TYR A 347 28.43 -3.56 19.29
C TYR A 347 29.10 -2.54 18.36
N SER A 348 30.29 -2.09 18.71
CA SER A 348 31.11 -1.23 17.84
C SER A 348 31.83 -2.05 16.77
N LEU A 349 31.93 -1.50 15.54
CA LEU A 349 32.81 -1.99 14.48
C LEU A 349 34.30 -1.84 14.85
#